data_AF-A0A0F4SPW0-F1
#
_entry.id   AF-A0A0F4SPW0-F1
#
_cell.length_a   1.000
_cell.length_b   1.000
_cell.length_c   1.000
_cell.angle_alpha   90.00
_cell.angle_beta   90.00
_cell.angle_gamma   90.00
#
_symmetry.space_group_name_H-M   'P 1'
#
loop_
_entity.id
_entity.type
_entity.pdbx_description
1 polymer ?
#
loop_
_entity_poly.entity_id
_entity_poly.type
_entity_poly.pdbx_seq_one_letter_code
_entity_poly.pdbx_strand_id
1 'polypeptide(L)'
;MFTDRRIERHQLPYFLRVFNSVTDKPIGFLGNVSEDGLMLISQLPMMIGADFDLRLKIPGSDGCTQVIDLQACCLWCHEDTTPHHYDAGFSLQRAPPEYGQLVSALKQYFSFQPLPASA
;
A
#
# COMPACT_ATOMS: atom_id res chain seq x y z
N MET A 1 12.99 -7.66 9.53
CA MET A 1 11.69 -7.70 10.22
C MET A 1 11.16 -6.29 10.19
N PHE A 2 9.94 -6.05 9.69
CA PHE A 2 9.34 -4.71 9.79
C PHE A 2 9.31 -4.35 11.27
N THR A 3 9.63 -3.09 11.55
CA THR A 3 9.66 -2.51 12.90
C THR A 3 8.67 -3.19 13.84
N ASP A 4 9.15 -3.74 14.95
CA ASP A 4 8.34 -4.19 16.10
C ASP A 4 7.60 -3.01 16.80
N ARG A 5 7.61 -1.84 16.15
CA ARG A 5 7.09 -0.56 16.59
C ARG A 5 5.89 -0.22 15.73
N ARG A 6 4.81 0.18 16.40
CA ARG A 6 3.59 0.69 15.78
C ARG A 6 3.93 1.87 14.86
N ILE A 7 3.34 1.88 13.66
CA ILE A 7 3.47 3.00 12.71
C ILE A 7 3.00 4.28 13.42
N GLU A 8 3.83 5.32 13.42
CA GLU A 8 3.41 6.63 13.92
C GLU A 8 2.63 7.40 12.85
N ARG A 9 1.71 8.29 13.25
CA ARG A 9 0.82 9.00 12.31
C ARG A 9 1.57 9.79 11.23
N HIS A 10 2.69 10.40 11.58
CA HIS A 10 3.50 11.15 10.63
C HIS A 10 4.28 10.25 9.64
N GLN A 11 4.43 8.95 9.96
CA GLN A 11 5.12 7.98 9.12
C GLN A 11 4.18 7.33 8.09
N LEU A 12 2.88 7.28 8.37
CA LEU A 12 1.88 6.61 7.54
C LEU A 12 1.99 6.94 6.04
N PRO A 13 2.20 8.20 5.59
CA PRO A 13 2.33 8.49 4.16
C PRO A 13 3.46 7.74 3.44
N TYR A 14 4.52 7.34 4.15
CA TYR A 14 5.61 6.53 3.58
C TYR A 14 5.20 5.07 3.36
N PHE A 15 4.33 4.54 4.22
CA PHE A 15 3.81 3.17 4.09
C PHE A 15 2.75 3.05 2.99
N LEU A 16 2.10 4.15 2.61
CA LEU A 16 1.01 4.14 1.64
C LEU A 16 1.46 4.45 0.21
N ARG A 17 2.67 4.97 -0.02
CA ARG A 17 3.07 5.41 -1.36
C ARG A 17 3.43 4.23 -2.27
N VAL A 18 2.85 4.23 -3.47
CA VAL A 18 3.09 3.21 -4.50
C VAL A 18 3.88 3.81 -5.65
N PHE A 19 4.83 3.04 -6.16
CA PHE A 19 5.71 3.39 -7.26
C PHE A 19 5.54 2.39 -8.40
N ASN A 20 5.85 2.82 -9.62
CA ASN A 20 6.12 1.91 -10.73
C ASN A 20 7.50 1.28 -10.50
N SER A 21 7.62 -0.04 -10.46
CA SER A 21 8.90 -0.71 -10.14
C SER A 21 9.96 -0.53 -11.24
N VAL A 22 9.52 -0.34 -12.50
CA VAL A 22 10.38 -0.19 -13.68
C VAL A 22 10.97 1.21 -13.76
N THR A 23 10.14 2.25 -13.59
CA THR A 23 10.59 3.65 -13.72
C THR A 23 10.93 4.31 -12.40
N ASP A 24 10.64 3.65 -11.27
CA ASP A 24 10.78 4.15 -9.91
C ASP A 24 10.01 5.47 -9.62
N LYS A 25 9.02 5.79 -10.47
CA LYS A 25 8.19 6.99 -10.35
C LYS A 25 6.97 6.71 -9.47
N PRO A 26 6.54 7.67 -8.64
CA PRO A 26 5.30 7.50 -7.88
C PRO A 26 4.11 7.41 -8.82
N ILE A 27 3.21 6.47 -8.55
CA ILE A 27 1.97 6.27 -9.33
C ILE A 27 0.72 6.63 -8.52
N GLY A 28 0.80 6.58 -7.19
CA GLY A 28 -0.35 6.82 -6.33
C GLY A 28 -0.12 6.36 -4.89
N PHE A 29 -1.23 6.13 -4.20
CA PHE A 29 -1.25 5.69 -2.80
C PHE A 29 -2.17 4.48 -2.61
N LEU A 30 -1.85 3.63 -1.63
CA LEU A 30 -2.73 2.57 -1.18
C LEU A 30 -3.99 3.21 -0.56
N GLY A 31 -5.14 2.89 -1.13
CA GLY A 31 -6.45 3.21 -0.54
C GLY A 31 -7.00 2.06 0.31
N ASN A 32 -6.71 0.81 -0.06
CA ASN A 32 -7.10 -0.37 0.69
C ASN A 32 -6.12 -1.53 0.40
N VAL A 33 -6.04 -2.50 1.30
CA VAL A 33 -5.20 -3.70 1.16
C VAL A 33 -5.94 -4.94 1.68
N SER A 34 -5.77 -6.05 1.00
CA SER A 34 -6.13 -7.39 1.46
C SER A 34 -4.93 -8.32 1.31
N GLU A 35 -5.07 -9.60 1.64
CA GLU A 35 -3.99 -10.59 1.49
C GLU A 35 -3.64 -10.83 0.01
N ASP A 36 -4.64 -10.78 -0.87
CA ASP A 36 -4.51 -11.12 -2.30
C ASP A 36 -4.66 -9.91 -3.25
N GLY A 37 -4.77 -8.69 -2.71
CA GLY A 37 -5.07 -7.53 -3.53
C GLY A 37 -4.84 -6.21 -2.83
N LEU A 38 -4.95 -5.13 -3.60
CA LEU A 38 -4.88 -3.75 -3.13
C LEU A 38 -5.78 -2.85 -3.95
N MET A 39 -6.10 -1.69 -3.38
CA MET A 39 -6.71 -0.58 -4.10
C MET A 39 -5.68 0.55 -4.19
N LEU A 40 -5.46 1.05 -5.40
CA LEU A 40 -4.59 2.19 -5.70
C LEU A 40 -5.45 3.42 -5.98
N ILE A 41 -5.10 4.52 -5.31
CA ILE A 41 -5.61 5.86 -5.61
C ILE A 41 -4.55 6.57 -6.47
N SER A 42 -4.86 6.87 -7.72
CA SER A 42 -3.94 7.49 -8.69
C SER A 42 -4.52 8.77 -9.29
N GLN A 43 -3.67 9.62 -9.87
CA GLN A 43 -4.12 10.81 -10.62
C GLN A 43 -4.43 10.51 -12.09
N LEU A 44 -4.03 9.34 -12.56
CA LEU A 44 -4.24 8.88 -13.94
C LEU A 44 -5.04 7.58 -13.89
N PRO A 45 -5.93 7.34 -14.88
CA PRO A 45 -6.68 6.10 -14.96
C PRO A 45 -5.75 4.91 -15.22
N MET A 46 -6.06 3.78 -14.59
CA MET A 46 -5.33 2.53 -14.76
C MET A 46 -6.03 1.66 -15.81
N MET A 47 -5.24 1.03 -16.68
CA MET A 47 -5.77 0.16 -17.73
C MET A 47 -6.31 -1.15 -17.14
N ILE A 48 -7.63 -1.37 -17.24
CA ILE A 48 -8.30 -2.60 -16.79
C ILE A 48 -7.81 -3.81 -17.61
N GLY A 49 -7.53 -4.92 -16.92
CA GLY A 49 -7.04 -6.17 -17.51
C GLY A 49 -5.54 -6.19 -17.79
N ALA A 50 -4.82 -5.09 -17.54
CA ALA A 50 -3.37 -5.04 -17.68
C ALA A 50 -2.67 -5.42 -16.37
N ASP A 51 -1.53 -6.08 -16.51
CA ASP A 51 -0.59 -6.35 -15.42
C ASP A 51 0.33 -5.15 -15.19
N PHE A 52 0.58 -4.85 -13.92
CA PHE A 52 1.45 -3.76 -13.48
C PHE A 52 2.49 -4.29 -12.51
N ASP A 53 3.74 -3.86 -12.70
CA ASP A 53 4.80 -4.03 -11.71
C ASP A 53 4.80 -2.83 -10.75
N LEU A 54 4.28 -3.06 -9.55
CA LEU A 54 4.13 -2.08 -8.49
C LEU A 54 5.28 -2.24 -7.47
N ARG A 55 5.65 -1.14 -6.82
CA ARG A 55 6.69 -1.12 -5.78
C ARG A 55 6.23 -0.31 -4.58
N LEU A 56 6.45 -0.86 -3.39
CA LEU A 56 6.30 -0.17 -2.11
C LEU A 56 7.69 0.01 -1.47
N LYS A 57 7.91 1.16 -0.85
CA LYS A 57 9.17 1.52 -0.20
C LYS A 57 8.90 1.83 1.27
N ILE A 58 9.08 0.82 2.12
CA ILE A 58 8.70 0.87 3.53
C ILE A 58 9.90 1.25 4.38
N PRO A 59 9.77 2.24 5.29
CA PRO A 59 10.84 2.55 6.25
C PRO A 59 11.11 1.35 7.19
N GLY A 60 12.37 0.91 7.26
CA GLY A 60 12.84 -0.12 8.19
C GLY A 60 13.37 0.46 9.50
N SER A 61 13.57 -0.41 10.51
CA SER A 61 14.04 -0.03 11.85
C SER A 61 15.45 0.56 11.87
N ASP A 62 16.29 0.14 10.94
CA ASP A 62 17.74 0.41 10.96
C ASP A 62 18.10 1.60 10.03
N GLY A 63 17.10 2.43 9.70
CA GLY A 63 17.23 3.50 8.69
C GLY A 63 17.28 2.99 7.24
N CYS A 64 17.29 1.67 7.03
CA CYS A 64 17.20 1.06 5.72
C CYS A 64 15.77 1.12 5.16
N THR A 65 15.62 1.27 3.84
CA THR A 65 14.33 1.18 3.17
C THR A 65 14.11 -0.24 2.67
N GLN A 66 13.01 -0.87 3.08
CA GLN A 66 12.59 -2.14 2.55
C GLN A 66 11.76 -1.94 1.27
N VAL A 67 12.12 -2.67 0.22
CA VAL A 67 11.41 -2.65 -1.06
C VAL A 67 10.53 -3.89 -1.16
N ILE A 68 9.26 -3.69 -1.52
CA ILE A 68 8.31 -4.78 -1.80
C ILE A 68 7.84 -4.59 -3.24
N ASP A 69 8.26 -5.48 -4.12
CA ASP A 69 7.80 -5.51 -5.51
C ASP A 69 6.60 -6.46 -5.64
N LEU A 70 5.58 -6.00 -6.36
CA LEU A 70 4.31 -6.68 -6.53
C LEU A 70 3.95 -6.73 -8.02
N GLN A 71 3.48 -7.89 -8.47
CA GLN A 71 2.87 -8.04 -9.79
C GLN A 71 1.36 -8.15 -9.62
N ALA A 72 0.61 -7.25 -10.26
CA ALA A 72 -0.81 -7.12 -10.01
C ALA A 72 -1.60 -6.77 -11.28
N CYS A 73 -2.74 -7.45 -11.47
CA CYS A 73 -3.66 -7.18 -12.57
C CYS A 73 -4.71 -6.16 -12.13
N CYS A 74 -4.92 -5.10 -12.90
CA CYS A 74 -6.01 -4.15 -12.66
C CYS A 74 -7.35 -4.80 -13.02
N LEU A 75 -8.28 -4.85 -12.08
CA LEU A 75 -9.61 -5.46 -12.26
C LEU A 75 -10.70 -4.44 -12.59
N TRP A 76 -10.55 -3.23 -12.07
CA TRP A 76 -11.49 -2.13 -12.27
C TRP A 76 -10.78 -0.80 -12.03
N CYS A 77 -11.29 0.26 -12.65
CA CYS A 77 -10.82 1.63 -12.43
C CYS A 77 -11.99 2.60 -12.60
N HIS A 78 -12.22 3.45 -11.60
CA HIS A 78 -13.31 4.43 -11.57
C HIS A 78 -12.77 5.78 -11.13
N GLU A 79 -13.30 6.87 -11.68
CA GLU A 79 -13.01 8.20 -11.14
C GLU A 79 -13.68 8.33 -9.76
N ASP A 80 -12.92 8.83 -8.78
CA ASP A 80 -13.41 9.15 -7.45
C ASP A 80 -14.26 10.44 -7.50
N THR A 81 -14.99 10.69 -6.43
CA THR A 81 -15.68 11.96 -6.12
C THR A 81 -14.76 13.18 -6.20
N THR A 82 -13.46 13.01 -5.97
CA THR A 82 -12.45 14.05 -6.18
C THR A 82 -12.04 14.08 -7.65
N PRO A 83 -12.30 15.17 -8.39
CA PRO A 83 -11.95 15.23 -9.82
C PRO A 83 -10.47 14.94 -10.06
N HIS A 84 -10.17 14.21 -11.13
CA HIS A 84 -8.80 13.80 -11.50
C HIS A 84 -8.12 12.82 -10.53
N HIS A 85 -8.90 12.15 -9.68
CA HIS A 85 -8.44 11.01 -8.90
C HIS A 85 -9.21 9.75 -9.32
N TYR A 86 -8.51 8.63 -9.36
CA TYR A 86 -9.07 7.36 -9.76
C TYR A 86 -8.78 6.31 -8.70
N ASP A 87 -9.81 5.56 -8.33
CA ASP A 87 -9.67 4.33 -7.57
C ASP A 87 -9.52 3.18 -8.56
N ALA A 88 -8.52 2.35 -8.35
CA ALA A 88 -8.30 1.14 -9.14
C ALA A 88 -8.02 -0.06 -8.23
N GLY A 89 -8.78 -1.14 -8.42
CA GLY A 89 -8.59 -2.38 -7.68
C GLY A 89 -7.70 -3.35 -8.43
N PHE A 90 -6.79 -3.98 -7.70
CA PHE A 90 -5.79 -4.90 -8.23
C PHE A 90 -5.86 -6.25 -7.52
N SER A 91 -5.79 -7.34 -8.28
CA SER A 91 -5.45 -8.66 -7.74
C SER A 91 -3.96 -8.92 -7.90
N LEU A 92 -3.32 -9.39 -6.83
CA LEU A 92 -1.93 -9.81 -6.86
C LEU A 92 -1.81 -11.16 -7.56
N GLN A 93 -0.83 -11.32 -8.45
CA GLN A 93 -0.50 -12.62 -9.02
C GLN A 93 0.12 -13.55 -7.97
N ARG A 94 0.97 -12.98 -7.11
CA ARG A 94 1.54 -13.64 -5.93
C ARG A 94 1.87 -12.59 -4.87
N ALA A 95 1.33 -12.75 -3.67
CA ALA A 95 1.69 -11.92 -2.53
C ALA A 95 3.02 -12.40 -1.90
N PRO A 96 4.07 -11.57 -1.88
CA PRO A 96 5.29 -11.90 -1.16
C PRO A 96 5.06 -11.81 0.37
N PRO A 97 5.79 -12.56 1.20
CA PRO A 97 5.62 -12.53 2.66
C PRO A 97 5.73 -11.13 3.29
N GLU A 98 6.54 -10.27 2.67
CA GLU A 98 6.74 -8.88 3.06
C GLU A 98 5.46 -8.05 2.91
N TYR A 99 4.64 -8.35 1.90
CA TYR A 99 3.35 -7.70 1.71
C TYR A 99 2.37 -8.06 2.83
N GLY A 100 2.32 -9.33 3.23
CA GLY A 100 1.48 -9.75 4.37
C GLY A 100 1.88 -9.09 5.69
N GLN A 101 3.17 -8.82 5.88
CA GLN A 101 3.67 -8.06 7.03
C GLN A 101 3.22 -6.59 6.99
N LEU A 102 3.26 -5.96 5.81
CA LEU A 102 2.71 -4.61 5.62
C LEU A 102 1.20 -4.57 5.91
N VAL A 103 0.43 -5.52 5.37
CA VAL A 103 -1.02 -5.63 5.62
C VAL A 103 -1.30 -5.74 7.11
N SER A 104 -0.54 -6.58 7.82
CA SER A 104 -0.64 -6.74 9.27
C SER A 104 -0.33 -5.44 10.02
N ALA A 105 0.72 -4.73 9.61
CA ALA A 105 1.11 -3.45 10.22
C ALA A 105 0.05 -2.36 10.02
N LEU A 106 -0.52 -2.26 8.82
CA LEU A 106 -1.61 -1.32 8.51
C LEU A 106 -2.89 -1.68 9.28
N LYS A 107 -3.26 -2.97 9.35
CA LYS A 107 -4.38 -3.46 10.17
C LYS A 107 -4.21 -3.05 11.64
N GLN A 108 -3.03 -3.24 12.20
CA GLN A 108 -2.73 -2.84 13.58
C GLN A 108 -2.78 -1.31 13.76
N TYR A 109 -2.29 -0.54 12.79
CA TYR A 109 -2.31 0.92 12.84
C TYR A 109 -3.74 1.47 12.91
N PHE A 110 -4.63 1.00 12.02
CA PHE A 110 -6.03 1.44 11.92
C PHE A 110 -6.97 0.78 12.94
N SER A 111 -6.48 -0.16 13.74
CA SER A 111 -7.27 -0.76 14.82
C SER A 111 -7.42 0.20 16.00
N PHE A 112 -8.63 0.27 16.56
CA PHE A 112 -8.88 0.94 17.83
C PHE A 112 -8.31 0.10 18.96
N GLN A 113 -7.16 0.50 19.50
CA GLN A 113 -6.66 -0.09 20.74
C GLN A 113 -7.29 0.65 21.93
N PRO A 114 -7.85 -0.05 22.93
CA PRO A 114 -8.29 0.59 24.16
C PRO A 114 -7.13 1.38 24.77
N LEU A 115 -7.37 2.62 25.20
CA LEU A 115 -6.42 3.27 26.08
C LEU A 115 -6.27 2.38 27.33
N PRO A 116 -5.04 2.07 27.79
CA PRO A 116 -4.89 1.44 29.09
C PRO A 116 -5.62 2.33 30.09
N ALA A 117 -6.57 1.76 30.82
CA ALA A 117 -7.26 2.48 31.89
C ALA A 117 -6.15 2.99 32.83
N SER A 118 -6.07 4.31 32.99
CA SER A 118 -5.17 4.91 33.97
C SER A 118 -5.46 4.24 35.32
N ALA A 119 -4.46 3.53 35.84
CA ALA A 119 -4.47 3.00 37.20
C ALA A 119 -4.23 4.13 38.20
#